data_AF-A0AAE0LGF9-F1
#
_entry.id   AF-A0AAE0LGF9-F1
#
_cell.length_a   1.000
_cell.length_b   1.000
_cell.length_c   1.000
_cell.angle_alpha   90.00
_cell.angle_beta   90.00
_cell.angle_gamma   90.00
#
_symmetry.space_group_name_H-M   'P 1'
#
loop_
_entity.id
_entity.type
_entity.pdbx_description
1 polymer ?
#
loop_
_entity_poly.entity_id
_entity_poly.type
_entity_poly.pdbx_seq_one_letter_code
_entity_poly.pdbx_strand_id
1 'polypeptide(L)'
;MHGDHAGRYPARVDAIGVSCYSSTDLLYWKYNGLALAADTGNPHADLHPSRVVERPKVIFNEMQQEYVMWMHIDVMDYKAARTGVAVSKTPEGPFRYLGSVRPDGQESRDMTVFKDPINSGVAWLIAGWRG
;
A
#
# COMPACT_ATOMS: atom_id res chain seq x y z
N MET A 1 39.85 -23.49 9.89
CA MET A 1 38.84 -22.70 10.62
C MET A 1 38.98 -21.25 10.21
N HIS A 2 38.06 -20.74 9.39
CA HIS A 2 37.44 -19.44 9.53
C HIS A 2 36.35 -19.37 8.45
N GLY A 3 35.09 -19.52 8.87
CA GLY A 3 33.95 -19.33 8.01
C GLY A 3 33.57 -17.86 8.02
N ASP A 4 33.56 -17.24 6.84
CA ASP A 4 32.94 -15.94 6.64
C ASP A 4 31.42 -16.12 6.64
N HIS A 5 30.80 -15.70 7.73
CA HIS A 5 29.35 -15.49 7.81
C HIS A 5 29.02 -14.17 7.11
N ALA A 6 29.00 -14.18 5.77
CA ALA A 6 28.37 -13.12 5.00
C ALA A 6 26.87 -13.10 5.36
N GLY A 7 26.44 -11.99 5.96
CA GLY A 7 25.11 -11.78 6.50
C GLY A 7 24.01 -12.12 5.49
N ARG A 8 23.05 -12.93 5.95
CA ARG A 8 21.76 -13.11 5.27
C ARG A 8 21.01 -11.79 5.32
N TYR A 9 21.15 -10.96 4.28
CA TYR A 9 20.11 -9.99 3.97
C TYR A 9 18.82 -10.79 3.73
N PRO A 10 17.69 -10.47 4.40
CA PRO A 10 16.43 -11.13 4.07
C PRO A 10 16.15 -10.85 2.60
N ALA A 11 16.01 -11.90 1.79
CA ALA A 11 15.59 -11.78 0.40
C ALA A 11 14.27 -11.01 0.39
N ARG A 12 14.27 -9.80 -0.17
CA ARG A 12 13.08 -8.99 -0.35
C ARG A 12 12.73 -8.90 -1.81
N VAL A 13 11.43 -8.78 -2.06
CA VAL A 13 10.85 -8.58 -3.38
C VAL A 13 10.77 -7.07 -3.60
N ASP A 14 11.29 -6.59 -4.72
CA ASP A 14 11.15 -5.21 -5.15
C ASP A 14 9.67 -4.80 -5.16
N ALA A 15 9.37 -3.55 -4.80
CA ALA A 15 8.03 -3.00 -4.91
C ALA A 15 7.69 -2.77 -6.39
N ILE A 16 7.34 -3.83 -7.12
CA ILE A 16 7.00 -3.78 -8.56
C ILE A 16 5.57 -3.25 -8.81
N GLY A 17 4.77 -3.10 -7.75
CA GLY A 17 3.41 -2.57 -7.78
C GLY A 17 2.43 -3.34 -6.89
N VAL A 18 1.18 -2.90 -6.87
CA VAL A 18 0.05 -3.59 -6.23
C VAL A 18 -0.71 -4.36 -7.30
N SER A 19 -0.83 -5.67 -7.16
CA SER A 19 -1.59 -6.51 -8.10
C SER A 19 -3.09 -6.50 -7.80
N CYS A 20 -3.92 -6.65 -8.84
CA CYS A 20 -5.36 -6.86 -8.72
C CYS A 20 -5.76 -8.22 -9.28
N TYR A 21 -6.62 -8.92 -8.55
CA TYR A 21 -7.28 -10.13 -9.00
C TYR A 21 -8.79 -10.00 -8.73
N SER A 22 -9.61 -10.62 -9.58
CA SER A 22 -11.05 -10.73 -9.37
C SER A 22 -11.51 -12.18 -9.43
N SER A 23 -12.58 -12.47 -8.72
CA SER A 23 -13.21 -13.78 -8.66
C SER A 23 -14.70 -13.61 -8.34
N THR A 24 -15.53 -14.52 -8.83
CA THR A 24 -16.95 -14.62 -8.47
C THR A 24 -17.20 -15.68 -7.39
N ASP A 25 -16.21 -16.50 -7.04
CA ASP A 25 -16.33 -17.64 -6.13
C ASP A 25 -15.24 -17.70 -5.03
N LEU A 26 -14.31 -16.75 -5.04
CA LEU A 26 -13.14 -16.66 -4.14
C LEU A 26 -12.15 -17.83 -4.26
N LEU A 27 -12.32 -18.72 -5.24
CA LEU A 27 -11.46 -19.87 -5.49
C LEU A 27 -10.64 -19.69 -6.77
N TYR A 28 -11.29 -19.32 -7.87
CA TYR A 28 -10.65 -19.11 -9.16
C TYR A 28 -10.45 -17.61 -9.40
N TRP A 29 -9.19 -17.20 -9.53
CA TRP A 29 -8.80 -15.80 -9.61
C TRP A 29 -8.29 -15.42 -10.99
N LYS A 30 -8.91 -14.42 -11.61
CA LYS A 30 -8.42 -13.77 -12.83
C LYS A 30 -7.48 -12.64 -12.45
N TYR A 31 -6.28 -12.65 -13.03
CA TYR A 31 -5.36 -11.50 -12.93
C TYR A 31 -5.86 -10.33 -13.76
N ASN A 32 -5.97 -9.14 -13.16
CA ASN A 32 -6.42 -7.91 -13.82
C ASN A 32 -5.28 -6.91 -14.08
N GLY A 33 -4.03 -7.27 -13.80
CA GLY A 33 -2.89 -6.37 -13.94
C GLY A 33 -2.44 -5.76 -12.60
N LEU A 34 -1.63 -4.71 -12.70
CA LEU A 34 -1.23 -3.90 -11.56
C LEU A 34 -2.28 -2.81 -11.33
N ALA A 35 -2.92 -2.85 -10.15
CA ALA A 35 -3.79 -1.79 -9.66
C ALA A 35 -3.00 -0.49 -9.46
N LEU A 36 -1.77 -0.58 -8.98
CA LEU A 36 -0.88 0.57 -8.82
C LEU A 36 0.53 0.16 -9.26
N ALA A 37 1.06 0.82 -10.28
CA ALA A 37 2.40 0.53 -10.78
C ALA A 37 3.49 1.20 -9.92
N ALA A 38 4.68 0.61 -9.90
CA ALA A 38 5.87 1.25 -9.37
C ALA A 38 6.30 2.46 -10.21
N ASP A 39 6.94 3.44 -9.58
CA ASP A 39 7.61 4.55 -10.28
C ASP A 39 9.10 4.21 -10.49
N THR A 40 9.47 3.78 -11.69
CA THR A 40 10.85 3.44 -12.04
C THR A 40 11.67 4.63 -12.54
N GLY A 41 11.04 5.79 -12.76
CA GLY A 41 11.68 6.97 -13.33
C GLY A 41 12.36 7.85 -12.28
N ASN A 42 11.93 7.77 -11.02
CA ASN A 42 12.45 8.58 -9.94
C ASN A 42 12.91 7.73 -8.72
N PRO A 43 14.22 7.62 -8.45
CA PRO A 43 14.74 6.82 -7.32
C PRO A 43 14.31 7.34 -5.94
N HIS A 44 13.82 8.58 -5.87
CA HIS A 44 13.35 9.18 -4.63
C HIS A 44 11.84 9.04 -4.41
N ALA A 45 11.07 8.62 -5.43
CA ALA A 45 9.63 8.46 -5.32
C ALA A 45 9.24 7.42 -4.26
N ASP A 46 8.09 7.64 -3.63
CA ASP A 46 7.52 6.72 -2.62
C ASP A 46 7.21 5.33 -3.21
N LEU A 47 6.90 5.26 -4.50
CA LEU A 47 6.57 4.03 -5.23
C LEU A 47 7.74 3.45 -6.00
N HIS A 48 8.97 3.92 -5.77
CA HIS A 48 10.14 3.36 -6.44
C HIS A 48 10.38 1.90 -6.00
N PRO A 49 10.85 0.98 -6.88
CA PRO A 49 11.06 -0.43 -6.54
C PRO A 49 11.93 -0.71 -5.30
N SER A 50 12.84 0.22 -4.96
CA SER A 50 13.67 0.14 -3.74
C SER A 50 12.98 0.64 -2.46
N ARG A 51 11.71 1.05 -2.52
CA ARG A 51 10.88 1.44 -1.37
C ARG A 51 10.06 0.26 -0.87
N VAL A 52 9.32 0.50 0.21
CA VAL A 52 8.41 -0.46 0.81
C VAL A 52 6.98 -0.01 0.55
N VAL A 53 6.19 -0.88 -0.10
CA VAL A 53 4.75 -0.70 -0.32
C VAL A 53 4.05 -1.95 0.18
N GLU A 54 3.28 -1.82 1.27
CA GLU A 54 2.73 -2.98 1.97
C GLU A 54 1.24 -2.80 2.33
N ARG A 55 0.57 -3.93 2.53
CA ARG A 55 -0.80 -4.02 3.08
C ARG A 55 -1.85 -3.12 2.40
N PRO A 56 -1.95 -3.06 1.07
CA PRO A 56 -2.97 -2.25 0.41
C PRO A 56 -4.38 -2.61 0.91
N LYS A 57 -5.22 -1.60 1.08
CA LYS A 57 -6.66 -1.69 1.40
C LYS A 57 -7.39 -0.76 0.44
N VAL A 58 -8.50 -1.21 -0.14
CA VAL A 58 -9.32 -0.39 -1.03
C VAL A 58 -10.72 -0.31 -0.46
N ILE A 59 -11.25 0.91 -0.35
CA ILE A 59 -12.65 1.17 0.00
C ILE A 59 -13.28 2.08 -1.06
N PHE A 60 -14.59 1.97 -1.25
CA PHE A 60 -15.33 2.88 -2.13
C PHE A 60 -15.82 4.10 -1.35
N ASN A 61 -15.64 5.30 -1.90
CA ASN A 61 -16.16 6.56 -1.41
C ASN A 61 -17.41 6.93 -2.22
N GLU A 62 -18.60 6.84 -1.63
CA GLU A 62 -19.85 7.14 -2.34
C GLU A 62 -19.98 8.61 -2.72
N MET A 63 -19.40 9.55 -1.97
CA MET A 63 -19.56 10.98 -2.26
C MET A 63 -18.86 11.38 -3.55
N GLN A 64 -17.67 10.82 -3.80
CA GLN A 64 -16.85 11.11 -4.98
C GLN A 64 -16.95 10.02 -6.07
N GLN A 65 -17.72 8.96 -5.80
CA GLN A 65 -17.87 7.79 -6.66
C GLN A 65 -16.51 7.25 -7.12
N GLU A 66 -15.64 6.95 -6.16
CA GLU A 66 -14.29 6.48 -6.44
C GLU A 66 -13.77 5.49 -5.41
N TYR A 67 -12.83 4.66 -5.84
CA TYR A 67 -12.09 3.75 -5.00
C TYR A 67 -10.86 4.46 -4.44
N VAL A 68 -10.68 4.37 -3.13
CA VAL A 68 -9.54 4.94 -2.41
C VAL A 68 -8.70 3.79 -1.88
N MET A 69 -7.48 3.68 -2.37
CA MET A 69 -6.46 2.77 -1.87
C MET A 69 -5.65 3.46 -0.78
N TRP A 70 -5.51 2.77 0.36
CA TRP A 70 -4.59 3.11 1.42
C TRP A 70 -3.53 2.02 1.53
N MET A 71 -2.27 2.39 1.75
CA MET A 71 -1.18 1.44 1.94
C MET A 71 -0.13 1.96 2.91
N HIS A 72 0.66 1.05 3.46
CA HIS A 72 1.89 1.39 4.16
C HIS A 72 2.96 1.80 3.15
N ILE A 73 3.60 2.95 3.37
CA ILE A 73 4.74 3.46 2.60
C ILE A 73 5.92 3.61 3.54
N ASP A 74 7.03 2.97 3.20
CA ASP A 74 8.26 3.08 3.96
C ASP A 74 9.52 3.09 3.10
N VAL A 75 10.63 3.33 3.77
CA VAL A 75 11.99 3.14 3.23
C VAL A 75 12.62 1.90 3.86
N MET A 76 13.78 1.49 3.34
CA MET A 76 14.40 0.20 3.68
C MET A 76 14.63 -0.04 5.17
N ASP A 77 14.85 1.00 5.97
CA ASP A 77 15.09 0.89 7.41
C ASP A 77 13.83 1.09 8.28
N TYR A 78 12.64 1.17 7.66
CA TYR A 78 11.35 1.28 8.33
C TYR A 78 11.15 2.54 9.20
N LYS A 79 11.89 3.61 8.89
CA LYS A 79 11.83 4.87 9.64
C LYS A 79 10.98 5.94 8.99
N ALA A 80 10.56 5.80 7.73
CA ALA A 80 9.64 6.77 7.15
C ALA A 80 8.26 6.62 7.81
N ALA A 81 7.78 5.38 7.92
CA ALA A 81 6.55 5.00 8.62
C ALA A 81 5.34 5.89 8.24
N ARG A 82 4.98 5.86 6.95
CA ARG A 82 3.97 6.73 6.33
C ARG A 82 2.80 5.90 5.79
N THR A 83 1.68 6.56 5.58
CA THR A 83 0.52 6.00 4.89
C THR A 83 0.37 6.65 3.53
N GLY A 84 0.34 5.86 2.46
CA GLY A 84 0.08 6.29 1.09
C GLY A 84 -1.41 6.28 0.76
N VAL A 85 -1.81 7.20 -0.14
CA VAL A 85 -3.18 7.27 -0.69
C VAL A 85 -3.13 7.27 -2.21
N ALA A 86 -3.99 6.47 -2.85
CA ALA A 86 -4.21 6.49 -4.29
C ALA A 86 -5.70 6.38 -4.60
N VAL A 87 -6.14 6.88 -5.76
CA VAL A 87 -7.56 6.88 -6.15
C VAL A 87 -7.79 6.35 -7.56
N SER A 88 -8.93 5.69 -7.78
CA SER A 88 -9.36 5.18 -9.08
C SER A 88 -10.88 5.30 -9.25
N LYS A 89 -11.37 5.40 -10.49
CA LYS A 89 -12.81 5.28 -10.79
C LYS A 89 -13.28 3.83 -10.93
N THR A 90 -12.37 2.88 -11.02
CA THR A 90 -12.64 1.43 -11.13
C THR A 90 -11.95 0.66 -10.00
N PRO A 91 -12.51 -0.48 -9.54
CA PRO A 91 -11.93 -1.25 -8.43
C PRO A 91 -10.58 -1.88 -8.79
N GLU A 92 -10.36 -2.20 -10.06
CA GLU A 92 -9.12 -2.79 -10.57
C GLU A 92 -8.00 -1.78 -10.87
N GLY A 93 -8.31 -0.49 -10.87
CA GLY A 93 -7.36 0.56 -11.25
C GLY A 93 -7.32 0.83 -12.76
N PRO A 94 -6.24 1.48 -13.27
CA PRO A 94 -5.06 1.89 -12.52
C PRO A 94 -5.39 3.02 -11.53
N PHE A 95 -4.86 2.90 -10.32
CA PHE A 95 -4.94 3.92 -9.29
C PHE A 95 -3.90 5.02 -9.56
N ARG A 96 -4.34 6.27 -9.40
CA ARG A 96 -3.48 7.45 -9.41
C ARG A 96 -3.01 7.74 -7.99
N TYR A 97 -1.71 7.65 -7.78
CA TYR A 97 -1.10 7.97 -6.48
C TYR A 97 -1.19 9.46 -6.16
N LEU A 98 -1.57 9.78 -4.93
CA LEU A 98 -1.70 11.15 -4.43
C LEU A 98 -0.50 11.58 -3.56
N GLY A 99 0.22 10.62 -2.98
CA GLY A 99 1.31 10.85 -2.04
C GLY A 99 1.13 10.08 -0.74
N SER A 100 2.06 10.30 0.19
CA SER A 100 2.02 9.72 1.53
C SER A 100 2.06 10.78 2.62
N VAL A 101 1.51 10.46 3.80
CA VAL A 101 1.50 11.32 4.98
C VAL A 101 1.90 10.53 6.23
N ARG A 102 2.32 11.24 7.28
CA ARG A 102 2.25 10.74 8.64
C ARG A 102 0.90 11.20 9.22
N PRO A 103 -0.08 10.32 9.43
CA PRO A 103 -1.39 10.71 9.93
C PRO A 103 -1.24 11.45 11.26
N ASP A 104 -1.79 12.67 11.34
CA ASP A 104 -1.63 13.57 12.49
C ASP A 104 -0.17 13.82 12.93
N GLY A 105 0.78 13.71 11.98
CA GLY A 105 2.21 13.80 12.25
C GLY A 105 2.83 12.57 12.91
N GLN A 106 2.05 11.53 13.21
CA GLN A 106 2.48 10.31 13.88
C GLN A 106 2.94 9.23 12.91
N GLU A 107 3.78 8.32 13.39
CA GLU A 107 4.21 7.18 12.58
C GLU A 107 3.05 6.21 12.34
N SER A 108 2.96 5.70 11.12
CA SER A 108 2.04 4.62 10.73
C SER A 108 2.83 3.56 9.99
N ARG A 109 2.96 2.36 10.56
CA ARG A 109 3.53 1.19 9.87
C ARG A 109 2.44 0.25 9.39
N ASP A 110 2.33 -0.91 10.04
CA ASP A 110 1.23 -1.85 9.82
C ASP A 110 -0.10 -1.11 9.95
N MET A 111 -0.92 -1.19 8.91
CA MET A 111 -2.18 -0.47 8.84
C MET A 111 -3.30 -1.28 8.20
N THR A 112 -4.52 -0.91 8.55
CA THR A 112 -5.76 -1.31 7.86
C THR A 112 -6.76 -0.16 7.84
N VAL A 113 -7.79 -0.29 7.01
CA VAL A 113 -8.91 0.63 6.95
C VAL A 113 -10.18 -0.11 7.35
N PHE A 114 -11.04 0.55 8.12
CA PHE A 114 -12.38 0.08 8.43
C PHE A 114 -13.40 1.11 7.95
N LYS A 115 -14.31 0.69 7.07
CA LYS A 115 -15.45 1.52 6.65
C LYS A 115 -16.67 1.15 7.51
N ASP A 116 -17.27 2.15 8.15
CA ASP A 116 -18.44 1.94 9.00
C ASP A 116 -19.66 1.56 8.12
N PRO A 117 -20.27 0.36 8.32
CA PRO A 117 -21.40 -0.08 7.52
C PRO A 117 -22.70 0.66 7.85
N ILE A 118 -22.79 1.31 9.02
CA ILE A 118 -23.96 2.06 9.45
C ILE A 118 -23.83 3.52 8.99
N ASN A 119 -22.62 4.08 9.10
CA ASN A 119 -22.32 5.45 8.68
C ASN A 119 -21.44 5.42 7.43
N SER A 120 -22.05 5.26 6.25
CA SER A 120 -21.31 5.10 4.97
C SER A 120 -20.30 6.20 4.66
N GLY A 121 -20.48 7.41 5.22
CA GLY A 121 -19.54 8.53 5.11
C GLY A 121 -18.33 8.47 6.04
N VAL A 122 -18.21 7.45 6.90
CA VAL A 122 -17.15 7.34 7.92
C VAL A 122 -16.26 6.14 7.64
N ALA A 123 -14.95 6.39 7.65
CA ALA A 123 -13.94 5.35 7.63
C ALA A 123 -12.79 5.71 8.58
N TRP A 124 -12.13 4.68 9.10
CA TRP A 124 -11.07 4.78 10.09
C TRP A 124 -9.78 4.18 9.54
N LEU A 125 -8.67 4.88 9.71
CA LEU A 125 -7.33 4.33 9.58
C LEU A 125 -6.92 3.73 10.94
N ILE A 126 -6.57 2.46 10.95
CA ILE A 126 -6.08 1.76 12.15
C ILE A 126 -4.62 1.43 11.88
N ALA A 127 -3.70 2.03 12.64
CA ALA A 127 -2.27 1.95 12.39
C ALA A 127 -1.45 1.64 13.66
N GLY A 128 -0.39 0.87 13.48
CA GLY A 128 0.60 0.61 14.52
C GLY A 128 1.66 1.71 14.59
N TRP A 129 1.93 2.17 15.82
CA TRP A 129 2.97 3.15 16.16
C TRP A 129 4.05 2.51 17.05
N ARG A 130 5.30 2.95 16.92
CA ARG A 130 6.37 2.65 17.90
C ARG A 130 6.80 3.97 18.52
N GLY A 131 6.60 4.09 19.83
CA GLY A 131 7.14 5.19 20.65
C GLY A 131 8.61 5.00 20.95
#